data_AF-A0A537ZFC0-F1
#
_entry.id   AF-A0A537ZFC0-F1
#
_cell.length_a   1.000
_cell.length_b   1.000
_cell.length_c   1.000
_cell.angle_alpha   90.00
_cell.angle_beta   90.00
_cell.angle_gamma   90.00
#
_symmetry.space_group_name_H-M   'P 1'
#
loop_
_entity.id
_entity.type
_entity.pdbx_description
1 polymer ?
#
loop_
_entity_poly.entity_id
_entity_poly.type
_entity_poly.pdbx_seq_one_letter_code
_entity_poly.pdbx_strand_id
1 'polypeptide(L)'
;PLGRRLGPPDQRCAEAAVGHEVLIALSGSLEVQLDDSTRRKAHLLNRGYVGLYVPNMIWRELESFSTNAVCLILASEPYSESDYVRDPDEFRAMQRAR
;
A
#
# COMPACT_ATOMS: atom_id res chain seq x y z
N PRO A 1 -12.56 5.37 -21.44
CA PRO A 1 -13.10 6.58 -20.78
C PRO A 1 -13.48 6.28 -19.33
N LEU A 2 -12.55 6.53 -18.41
CA LEU A 2 -12.77 6.78 -16.98
C LEU A 2 -11.38 7.13 -16.45
N GLY A 3 -11.00 8.40 -16.64
CA GLY A 3 -9.87 8.95 -15.92
C GLY A 3 -10.21 8.88 -14.44
N ARG A 4 -9.69 7.86 -13.76
CA ARG A 4 -9.75 7.78 -12.30
C ARG A 4 -9.07 9.04 -11.80
N ARG A 5 -9.84 9.91 -11.14
CA ARG A 5 -9.31 11.08 -10.46
C ARG A 5 -8.37 10.56 -9.38
N LEU A 6 -7.09 10.56 -9.71
CA LEU A 6 -5.98 10.64 -8.79
C LEU A 6 -6.36 11.70 -7.76
N GLY A 7 -6.67 11.28 -6.53
CA GLY A 7 -6.86 12.21 -5.40
C GLY A 7 -5.62 13.09 -5.25
N PRO A 8 -5.74 14.24 -4.57
CA PRO A 8 -4.62 15.17 -4.47
C PRO A 8 -3.40 14.45 -3.83
N PRO A 9 -2.18 14.73 -4.30
CA PRO A 9 -0.98 13.94 -3.99
C PRO A 9 -0.62 13.92 -2.50
N ASP A 10 -1.15 14.85 -1.72
CA ASP A 10 -1.00 15.00 -0.27
C ASP A 10 -1.81 13.98 0.56
N GLN A 11 -2.75 13.25 -0.05
CA GLN A 11 -3.63 12.29 0.66
C GLN A 11 -3.26 10.82 0.44
N ARG A 12 -2.04 10.55 -0.04
CA ARG A 12 -1.58 9.18 -0.34
C ARG A 12 -0.46 8.79 0.59
N CYS A 13 -0.59 7.62 1.20
CA CYS A 13 0.54 6.94 1.80
C CYS A 13 1.13 6.00 0.75
N ALA A 14 2.23 6.41 0.13
CA ALA A 14 2.93 5.69 -0.92
C ALA A 14 4.34 5.31 -0.46
N GLU A 15 4.59 4.02 -0.28
CA GLU A 15 5.86 3.49 0.20
C GLU A 15 5.96 1.99 -0.13
N ALA A 16 7.18 1.47 -0.16
CA ALA A 16 7.43 0.03 -0.12
C ALA A 16 8.06 -0.34 1.22
N ALA A 17 7.55 -1.40 1.84
CA ALA A 17 8.10 -1.93 3.09
C ALA A 17 9.03 -3.12 2.81
N VAL A 18 10.13 -3.17 3.56
CA VAL A 18 11.06 -4.31 3.61
C VAL A 18 10.55 -5.30 4.65
N GLY A 19 9.66 -6.20 4.24
CA GLY A 19 9.03 -7.19 5.13
C GLY A 19 7.68 -7.67 4.64
N HIS A 20 7.04 -8.56 5.39
CA HIS A 20 5.69 -9.02 5.06
C HIS A 20 4.66 -8.22 5.84
N GLU A 21 3.63 -7.72 5.17
CA GLU A 21 2.57 -6.93 5.79
C GLU A 21 1.18 -7.51 5.50
N VAL A 22 0.23 -7.28 6.41
CA VAL A 22 -1.19 -7.57 6.21
C VAL A 22 -2.00 -6.33 6.55
N LEU A 23 -2.79 -5.85 5.58
CA LEU A 23 -3.66 -4.69 5.73
C LEU A 23 -5.11 -5.13 5.95
N ILE A 24 -5.77 -4.56 6.95
CA ILE A 24 -7.15 -4.89 7.33
C ILE A 24 -7.95 -3.59 7.53
N ALA A 25 -9.09 -3.46 6.85
CA ALA A 25 -10.01 -2.35 7.03
C ALA A 25 -10.95 -2.61 8.21
N LEU A 26 -10.56 -2.23 9.44
CA LEU A 26 -11.35 -2.46 10.65
C LEU A 26 -12.70 -1.72 10.64
N SER A 27 -12.72 -0.53 10.05
CA SER A 27 -13.92 0.30 9.88
C SER A 27 -13.80 1.10 8.59
N GLY A 28 -14.95 1.42 7.98
CA GLY A 28 -15.02 2.17 6.74
C GLY A 28 -14.50 1.40 5.52
N SER A 29 -13.98 2.13 4.53
CA SER A 29 -13.41 1.57 3.32
C SER A 29 -12.19 2.35 2.85
N LEU A 30 -11.24 1.65 2.22
CA LEU A 30 -10.08 2.21 1.54
C LEU A 30 -9.72 1.40 0.29
N GLU A 31 -9.00 2.01 -0.64
CA GLU A 31 -8.43 1.34 -1.81
C GLU A 31 -6.91 1.22 -1.64
N VAL A 32 -6.38 0.02 -1.85
CA VAL A 32 -4.95 -0.28 -1.82
C VAL A 32 -4.49 -0.57 -3.24
N GLN A 33 -3.59 0.26 -3.76
CA GLN A 33 -2.90 0.00 -5.02
C GLN A 33 -1.59 -0.71 -4.71
N LEU A 34 -1.37 -1.89 -5.27
CA LEU A 34 -0.12 -2.63 -5.18
C LEU A 34 0.58 -2.61 -6.53
N ASP A 35 1.87 -2.30 -6.55
CA ASP A 35 2.71 -2.25 -7.75
C ASP A 35 3.99 -3.07 -7.52
N ASP A 36 4.16 -4.12 -8.33
CA ASP A 36 5.31 -5.02 -8.31
C ASP A 36 6.36 -4.68 -9.38
N SER A 37 6.33 -3.46 -9.93
CA SER A 37 7.08 -2.95 -11.11
C SER A 37 6.60 -3.46 -12.48
N THR A 38 5.92 -4.61 -12.52
CA THR A 38 5.40 -5.20 -13.77
C THR A 38 3.89 -5.04 -13.91
N ARG A 39 3.18 -5.04 -12.79
CA ARG A 39 1.73 -5.02 -12.69
C ARG A 39 1.32 -4.14 -11.52
N ARG A 40 0.34 -3.29 -11.79
CA ARG A 40 -0.36 -2.51 -10.78
C ARG A 40 -1.77 -3.05 -10.61
N LYS A 41 -2.18 -3.32 -9.36
CA LYS A 41 -3.49 -3.86 -9.03
C LYS A 41 -4.13 -3.11 -7.88
N ALA A 42 -5.39 -2.75 -8.08
CA ALA A 42 -6.23 -2.12 -7.07
C ALA A 42 -7.02 -3.15 -6.26
N HIS A 43 -7.07 -2.95 -4.95
CA HIS A 43 -7.83 -3.76 -4.01
C HIS A 43 -8.69 -2.87 -3.11
N LEU A 44 -10.02 -3.01 -3.20
CA LEU A 44 -10.93 -2.33 -2.28
C LEU A 44 -11.04 -3.14 -0.98
N LEU A 45 -10.69 -2.53 0.15
CA LEU A 45 -10.88 -3.08 1.49
C LEU A 45 -12.06 -2.39 2.16
N ASN A 46 -13.16 -3.11 2.32
CA ASN A 46 -14.39 -2.63 2.95
C ASN A 46 -15.01 -3.66 3.90
N ARG A 47 -14.24 -4.70 4.26
CA ARG A 47 -14.66 -5.81 5.12
C ARG A 47 -13.57 -6.07 6.15
N GLY A 48 -13.86 -5.84 7.42
CA GLY A 48 -12.89 -6.00 8.51
C GLY A 48 -12.45 -7.44 8.82
N TYR A 49 -13.11 -8.44 8.23
CA TYR A 49 -12.71 -9.85 8.32
C TYR A 49 -11.84 -10.30 7.13
N VAL A 50 -11.54 -9.40 6.18
CA VAL A 50 -10.67 -9.69 5.03
C VAL A 50 -9.38 -8.91 5.19
N GLY A 51 -8.26 -9.63 5.24
CA GLY A 51 -6.92 -9.04 5.19
C GLY A 51 -6.34 -9.12 3.78
N LEU A 52 -5.66 -8.06 3.36
CA LEU A 52 -4.83 -8.06 2.16
C LEU A 52 -3.38 -8.31 2.55
N TYR A 53 -2.87 -9.46 2.15
CA TYR A 53 -1.46 -9.78 2.31
C TYR A 53 -0.61 -9.07 1.26
N VAL A 54 0.42 -8.36 1.72
CA VAL A 54 1.39 -7.65 0.90
C VAL A 54 2.77 -8.31 1.10
N PRO A 55 3.27 -9.01 0.07
CA PRO A 55 4.63 -9.53 0.06
C PRO A 55 5.69 -8.44 0.18
N ASN A 56 6.88 -8.84 0.62
CA ASN A 56 8.05 -7.97 0.69
C ASN A 56 8.42 -7.34 -0.66
N MET A 57 8.85 -6.08 -0.62
CA MET A 57 9.29 -5.28 -1.78
C MET A 57 8.17 -5.08 -2.80
N ILE A 58 6.97 -4.77 -2.33
CA ILE A 58 5.87 -4.30 -3.18
C ILE A 58 5.57 -2.85 -2.82
N TRP A 59 5.49 -2.00 -3.84
CA TRP A 59 5.09 -0.62 -3.66
C TRP A 59 3.58 -0.57 -3.41
N ARG A 60 3.17 0.06 -2.32
CA ARG A 60 1.76 0.23 -1.98
C ARG A 60 1.37 1.68 -1.91
N GLU A 61 0.20 2.01 -2.44
CA GLU A 61 -0.44 3.32 -2.25
C GLU A 61 -1.82 3.11 -1.61
N LEU A 62 -2.05 3.79 -0.47
CA LEU A 62 -3.37 3.83 0.17
C LEU A 62 -4.11 5.09 -0.26
N GLU A 63 -5.33 4.93 -0.75
CA GLU A 63 -6.16 6.03 -1.24
C GLU A 63 -7.66 5.82 -0.94
N SER A 64 -8.46 6.83 -1.26
CA SER A 64 -9.93 6.75 -1.21
C SER A 64 -10.49 6.34 0.16
N PHE A 65 -9.90 6.86 1.24
CA PHE A 65 -10.37 6.63 2.60
C PHE A 65 -11.77 7.24 2.82
N SER A 66 -12.72 6.44 3.29
CA SER A 66 -13.99 6.94 3.81
C SER A 66 -13.77 7.74 5.10
N THR A 67 -14.69 8.64 5.45
CA THR A 67 -14.60 9.50 6.65
C THR A 67 -14.38 8.74 7.97
N ASN A 68 -14.84 7.50 8.07
CA ASN A 68 -14.67 6.63 9.25
C ASN A 68 -13.69 5.46 9.01
N ALA A 69 -12.78 5.61 8.04
CA ALA A 69 -11.84 4.55 7.70
C ALA A 69 -10.79 4.34 8.80
N VAL A 70 -10.62 3.09 9.23
CA VAL A 70 -9.55 2.66 10.13
C VAL A 70 -8.84 1.47 9.47
N CYS A 71 -7.57 1.65 9.13
CA CYS A 71 -6.72 0.62 8.57
C CYS A 71 -5.75 0.10 9.64
N LEU A 72 -5.74 -1.21 9.86
CA LEU A 72 -4.75 -1.89 10.67
C LEU A 72 -3.72 -2.54 9.73
N ILE A 73 -2.44 -2.25 9.97
CA ILE A 73 -1.32 -2.87 9.27
C ILE A 73 -0.55 -3.73 10.26
N LEU A 74 -0.46 -5.03 9.99
CA LEU A 74 0.35 -5.98 10.75
C LEU A 74 1.63 -6.24 9.98
N ALA A 75 2.78 -5.93 10.57
CA ALA A 75 4.10 -6.21 10.00
C ALA A 75 4.72 -7.47 10.62
N SER A 76 5.53 -8.19 9.85
CA SER A 76 6.29 -9.34 10.34
C SER A 76 7.49 -8.96 11.19
N GLU A 77 8.04 -7.77 10.98
CA GLU A 77 9.25 -7.25 11.62
C GLU A 77 8.90 -6.07 12.55
N PRO A 78 9.71 -5.80 13.60
CA PRO A 78 9.61 -4.58 14.37
C PRO A 78 9.81 -3.33 13.49
N TYR A 79 9.20 -2.21 13.87
CA TYR A 79 9.37 -0.96 13.15
C TYR A 79 10.85 -0.52 13.12
N SER A 80 11.38 -0.30 11.92
CA SER A 80 12.63 0.41 11.68
C SER A 80 12.44 1.41 10.54
N GLU A 81 13.00 2.62 10.68
CA GLU A 81 12.90 3.65 9.65
C GLU A 81 13.65 3.26 8.36
N SER A 82 14.68 2.42 8.47
CA SER A 82 15.44 1.87 7.34
C SER A 82 14.62 0.98 6.42
N ASP A 83 13.48 0.48 6.88
CA ASP A 83 12.72 -0.57 6.21
C ASP A 83 11.63 0.01 5.29
N TYR A 84 11.59 1.34 5.16
CA TYR A 84 10.64 2.06 4.32
C TYR A 84 11.34 2.77 3.16
N VAL A 85 11.06 2.29 1.95
CA VAL A 85 11.49 2.95 0.71
C VAL A 85 10.40 3.93 0.28
N ARG A 86 10.69 5.22 0.42
CA ARG A 86 9.77 6.33 0.08
C ARG A 86 10.03 6.94 -1.29
N ASP A 87 11.21 6.68 -1.86
CA ASP A 87 11.58 7.16 -3.17
C ASP A 87 11.18 6.11 -4.25
N PRO A 88 10.29 6.46 -5.20
CA PRO A 88 9.88 5.54 -6.27
C PRO A 88 11.02 5.11 -7.19
N ASP A 89 12.03 5.97 -7.39
CA ASP A 89 13.19 5.68 -8.23
C ASP A 89 14.15 4.72 -7.52
N GLU A 90 14.33 4.88 -6.20
CA GLU A 90 15.06 3.92 -5.36
C GLU A 90 14.38 2.54 -5.39
N PHE A 91 13.04 2.51 -5.21
CA PHE A 91 12.27 1.27 -5.32
C PHE A 91 12.47 0.57 -6.66
N ARG A 92 12.39 1.33 -7.77
CA ARG A 92 12.62 0.78 -9.13
C ARG A 92 14.05 0.26 -9.31
N ALA A 93 15.04 0.92 -8.73
CA ALA A 93 16.43 0.45 -8.77
C ALA A 93 16.59 -0.88 -8.01
N MET A 94 15.99 -1.01 -6.83
CA MET A 94 16.02 -2.25 -6.04
C MET A 94 15.30 -3.41 -6.74
N GLN A 95 14.16 -3.15 -7.40
CA GLN A 95 13.43 -4.16 -8.17
C GLN A 95 14.21 -4.64 -9.41
N ARG A 96 15.02 -3.78 -10.04
CA ARG A 96 15.90 -4.15 -11.17
C ARG A 96 17.11 -4.98 -10.74
N ALA A 97 17.54 -4.87 -9.49
CA ALA A 97 18.66 -5.62 -8.94
C ALA A 97 18.29 -7.04 -8.49
N ARG A 98 16.99 -7.40 -8.54
CA ARG A 98 16.45 -8.73 -8.28
C ARG A 98 16.35 -9.57 -9.55
#